data_AF-A0A454CWX4-F1
#
_entry.id   AF-A0A454CWX4-F1
#
_cell.length_a   1.000
_cell.length_b   1.000
_cell.length_c   1.000
_cell.angle_alpha   90.00
_cell.angle_beta   90.00
_cell.angle_gamma   90.00
#
_symmetry.space_group_name_H-M   'P 1'
#
loop_
_entity.id
_entity.type
_entity.pdbx_description
1 polymer ?
#
loop_
_entity_poly.entity_id
_entity_poly.type
_entity_poly.pdbx_seq_one_letter_code
_entity_poly.pdbx_strand_id
1 'polypeptide(L)' 'MLAESGRVKTASGQYILLEADTICVHGDNDESIALIQKIRQSLYTGGN' A
#
# COMPACT_ATOMS: atom_id res chain seq x y z
N MET A 1 -6.95 -2.25 -3.30
CA MET A 1 -7.24 -0.92 -3.91
C MET A 1 -6.08 -0.34 -4.72
N LEU A 2 -4.93 0.06 -4.14
CA LEU A 2 -3.82 0.58 -4.96
C LEU A 2 -3.17 -0.53 -5.80
N ALA A 3 -2.63 -1.57 -5.16
CA ALA A 3 -1.94 -2.67 -5.84
C ALA A 3 -2.83 -3.44 -6.86
N GLU A 4 -4.14 -3.47 -6.63
CA GLU A 4 -5.08 -4.20 -7.49
C GLU A 4 -5.65 -3.35 -8.64
N SER A 5 -5.82 -2.03 -8.44
CA SER A 5 -6.59 -1.19 -9.37
C SER A 5 -5.89 0.11 -9.78
N GLY A 6 -4.65 0.35 -9.32
CA GLY A 6 -3.87 1.53 -9.69
C GLY A 6 -4.49 2.85 -9.27
N ARG A 7 -5.34 2.86 -8.22
CA ARG A 7 -6.02 4.07 -7.74
C ARG A 7 -6.05 4.18 -6.22
N VAL A 8 -6.08 5.42 -5.75
CA VAL A 8 -6.30 5.77 -4.35
C VAL A 8 -7.45 6.75 -4.21
N LYS A 9 -8.12 6.70 -3.06
CA LYS A 9 -9.15 7.67 -2.70
C LYS A 9 -8.49 8.86 -2.00
N THR A 10 -8.72 10.06 -2.50
CA THR A 10 -8.25 11.32 -1.91
C THR A 10 -9.03 11.63 -0.63
N ALA A 11 -8.53 12.58 0.17
CA ALA A 11 -9.24 13.06 1.35
C ALA A 11 -10.61 13.70 1.03
N SER A 12 -10.76 14.28 -0.17
CA SER A 12 -12.04 14.79 -0.68
C SER A 12 -12.98 13.70 -1.22
N GLY A 13 -12.54 12.43 -1.19
CA GLY A 13 -13.33 11.27 -1.57
C GLY A 13 -13.30 10.92 -3.07
N GLN A 14 -12.60 11.71 -3.89
CA GLN A 14 -12.39 11.41 -5.30
C GLN A 14 -11.33 10.31 -5.47
N TYR A 15 -11.33 9.63 -6.62
CA TYR A 15 -10.26 8.69 -6.95
C TYR A 15 -9.25 9.33 -7.90
N ILE A 16 -7.96 9.10 -7.65
CA ILE A 16 -6.89 9.42 -8.59
C ILE A 16 -6.18 8.13 -9.01
N LEU A 17 -5.77 8.08 -10.27
CA LEU A 17 -4.93 7.01 -10.81
C LEU A 17 -3.47 7.29 -10.48
N LEU A 18 -2.72 6.24 -10.15
CA LEU A 18 -1.30 6.29 -9.81
C LEU A 18 -0.60 5.07 -10.42
N GLU A 19 0.46 5.33 -11.16
CA GLU A 19 1.46 4.32 -11.53
C GLU A 19 2.43 4.19 -10.34
N ALA A 20 2.44 3.02 -9.70
CA ALA A 20 3.12 2.81 -8.44
C ALA A 20 3.85 1.46 -8.44
N ASP A 21 4.99 1.41 -9.15
CA ASP A 21 5.84 0.22 -9.22
C ASP A 21 6.53 -0.09 -7.89
N THR A 22 6.71 0.93 -7.05
CA THR A 22 7.31 0.81 -5.72
C THR A 22 6.49 1.60 -4.71
N ILE A 23 6.49 1.14 -3.46
CA ILE A 23 5.88 1.84 -2.33
C ILE A 23 6.95 2.20 -1.31
N CYS A 24 6.92 3.44 -0.82
CA CYS A 24 7.76 3.87 0.28
C CYS A 24 7.17 3.36 1.59
N VAL A 25 8.02 2.81 2.45
CA VAL A 25 7.68 2.40 3.82
C VAL A 25 8.70 3.01 4.77
N HIS A 26 8.26 3.29 6.00
CA HIS A 26 9.12 3.80 7.07
C HIS A 26 9.22 2.72 8.15
N GLY A 27 10.39 2.56 8.75
CA GLY A 27 10.72 1.45 9.68
C GLY A 27 11.22 1.98 11.02
N ASP A 28 10.76 3.16 11.41
CA ASP A 28 11.40 3.97 12.45
C ASP A 28 11.11 3.46 13.87
N ASN A 29 10.17 2.52 14.01
CA ASN A 29 9.83 1.83 15.26
C ASN A 29 9.22 0.44 14.99
N ASP A 30 9.06 -0.35 16.05
CA ASP A 30 8.55 -1.74 15.99
C ASP A 30 7.14 -1.80 15.38
N GLU A 31 6.29 -0.82 15.65
CA GLU A 31 4.95 -0.74 15.06
C GLU A 31 5.00 -0.53 13.54
N SER A 32 5.94 0.28 13.06
CA SER A 32 6.13 0.54 11.63
C SER A 32 6.67 -0.71 10.91
N ILE A 33 7.56 -1.47 11.56
CA ILE A 33 8.03 -2.76 11.04
C ILE A 33 6.90 -3.79 10.98
N ALA A 34 6.04 -3.86 12.01
CA ALA A 34 4.88 -4.73 12.02
C ALA A 34 3.89 -4.36 10.89
N LEU A 35 3.73 -3.07 10.57
CA LEU A 35 2.94 -2.61 9.44
C LEU A 35 3.55 -3.07 8.10
N ILE A 36 4.87 -2.98 7.93
CA ILE A 36 5.56 -3.48 6.73
C ILE A 36 5.30 -4.97 6.51
N GLN A 37 5.35 -5.78 7.56
CA GLN A 37 5.05 -7.21 7.48
C GLN A 37 3.62 -7.46 7.01
N LYS A 38 2.64 -6.70 7.52
CA LYS A 38 1.24 -6.80 7.07
C LYS A 38 1.08 -6.39 5.61
N ILE A 39 1.69 -5.29 5.19
CA ILE A 39 1.68 -4.84 3.79
C ILE A 39 2.23 -5.94 2.88
N ARG A 40 3.39 -6.52 3.23
CA ARG A 40 3.98 -7.63 2.49
C ARG A 40 3.04 -8.83 2.41
N GLN A 41 2.43 -9.24 3.54
CA GLN A 41 1.48 -10.35 3.54
C GLN A 41 0.29 -10.06 2.61
N SER A 42 -0.29 -8.86 2.68
CA SER A 42 -1.41 -8.48 1.81
C SER A 42 -1.05 -8.50 0.33
N LEU A 43 0.16 -8.07 -0.05
CA LEU A 43 0.62 -8.07 -1.44
C LEU A 43 0.89 -9.48 -1.99
N TYR A 44 1.43 -10.40 -1.18
CA TYR A 44 1.89 -11.71 -1.66
C TYR A 44 1.01 -12.90 -1.27
N THR A 45 -0.04 -12.69 -0.46
CA THR A 45 -1.05 -13.73 -0.16
C THR A 45 -2.29 -13.57 -1.03
N GLY A 46 -2.57 -12.35 -1.49
CA GLY A 46 -3.67 -12.04 -2.41
C GLY A 46 -3.22 -11.58 -3.80
N GLY A 47 -1.92 -11.38 -4.03
CA GLY A 47 -1.35 -11.10 -5.35
C GLY A 47 -0.89 -12.38 -6.01
N ASN A 48 -1.44 -12.66 -7.19
CA ASN A 48 -0.97 -13.74 -8.07
C ASN A 48 0.51 -13.60 -8.40
#